data_AF-A0A553ABH6-F1
#
_entry.id   AF-A0A553ABH6-F1
#
_cell.length_a   1.000
_cell.length_b   1.000
_cell.length_c   1.000
_cell.angle_alpha   90.00
_cell.angle_beta   90.00
_cell.angle_gamma   90.00
#
_symmetry.space_group_name_H-M   'P 1'
#
loop_
_entity.id
_entity.type
_entity.pdbx_description
1 polymer ?
#
loop_
_entity_poly.entity_id
_entity_poly.type
_entity_poly.pdbx_seq_one_letter_code
_entity_poly.pdbx_strand_id
1 'polypeptide(L)'
;MSPIPPPPRYGGVVLFLLFGIGTKRTPLGAGCVRTCPRCHNTTQWIRMRQFRQFSVFFIPVARWRRQEFEVCGICGTAVAA
;
A
#
# COMPACT_ATOMS: atom_id res chain seq x y z
N MET A 1 7.05 -15.25 -14.22
CA MET A 1 6.02 -14.20 -14.16
C MET A 1 4.93 -14.62 -13.20
N SER A 2 5.03 -14.27 -11.91
CA SER A 2 3.97 -14.58 -10.94
C SER A 2 2.96 -13.42 -10.91
N PRO A 3 1.65 -13.68 -11.05
CA PRO A 3 0.65 -12.62 -10.96
C PRO A 3 0.58 -12.11 -9.52
N ILE A 4 0.97 -10.85 -9.33
CA ILE A 4 0.85 -10.17 -8.04
C ILE A 4 -0.65 -10.00 -7.77
N PRO A 5 -1.20 -10.53 -6.66
CA PRO A 5 -2.60 -10.32 -6.33
C PRO A 5 -2.86 -8.83 -6.09
N PRO A 6 -3.93 -8.24 -6.63
CA PRO A 6 -4.27 -6.86 -6.35
C PRO A 6 -4.49 -6.71 -4.83
N PRO A 7 -3.97 -5.63 -4.20
CA PRO A 7 -4.24 -5.40 -2.79
C PRO A 7 -5.75 -5.33 -2.59
N PRO A 8 -6.32 -5.97 -1.55
CA PRO A 8 -7.74 -5.87 -1.28
C PRO A 8 -8.08 -4.39 -1.10
N ARG A 9 -9.00 -3.91 -1.95
CA ARG A 9 -9.56 -2.55 -1.85
C ARG A 9 -10.49 -2.54 -0.63
N TYR A 10 -9.93 -2.47 0.58
CA TYR A 10 -10.70 -2.14 1.77
C TYR A 10 -11.08 -0.65 1.71
N GLY A 11 -12.04 -0.34 0.85
CA GLY A 11 -12.89 0.84 0.97
C GLY A 11 -13.89 0.59 2.09
N GLY A 12 -13.40 0.55 3.32
CA GLY A 12 -14.24 0.40 4.50
C GLY A 12 -15.08 1.67 4.66
N VAL A 13 -16.31 1.61 4.19
CA VAL A 13 -17.36 2.58 4.51
C VAL A 13 -17.73 2.33 5.97
N VAL A 14 -17.00 2.93 6.91
CA VAL A 14 -17.42 2.91 8.31
C VAL A 14 -18.61 3.87 8.41
N LEU A 15 -19.78 3.29 8.66
CA LEU A 15 -21.06 3.96 8.75
C LEU A 15 -21.11 4.85 10.01
N PHE A 16 -20.55 6.04 9.93
CA PHE A 16 -20.99 7.19 10.72
C PHE A 16 -21.29 8.28 9.71
N LEU A 17 -22.57 8.66 9.62
CA LEU A 17 -23.22 9.45 8.55
C LEU A 17 -22.59 10.82 8.21
N LEU A 18 -21.44 11.16 8.79
CA LEU A 18 -20.77 12.45 8.69
C LEU A 18 -19.33 12.36 8.17
N PHE A 19 -18.53 11.33 8.52
CA PHE A 19 -17.10 11.28 8.15
C PHE A 19 -16.54 9.85 8.09
N GLY A 20 -15.56 9.64 7.21
CA GLY A 20 -14.85 8.38 7.00
C GLY A 20 -13.36 8.61 6.72
N ILE A 21 -12.51 7.77 7.31
CA ILE A 21 -11.06 7.76 7.07
C ILE A 21 -10.71 6.48 6.32
N GLY A 22 -10.19 6.61 5.11
CA GLY A 22 -9.70 5.50 4.30
C GLY A 22 -8.18 5.54 4.13
N THR A 23 -7.54 4.37 4.11
CA THR A 23 -6.16 4.23 3.63
C THR A 23 -6.19 3.51 2.30
N LYS A 24 -5.76 4.18 1.23
CA LYS A 24 -5.63 3.56 -0.09
C LYS A 24 -4.18 3.19 -0.33
N ARG A 25 -3.97 1.98 -0.84
CA ARG A 25 -2.67 1.47 -1.28
C ARG A 25 -2.68 1.33 -2.80
N THR A 26 -1.66 1.86 -3.46
CA THR A 26 -1.45 1.77 -4.90
C THR A 26 -0.07 1.17 -5.16
N PRO A 27 0.04 0.07 -5.91
CA PRO A 27 1.33 -0.41 -6.37
C PRO A 27 1.92 0.62 -7.34
N LEU A 28 3.16 1.09 -7.09
CA LEU A 28 3.89 1.92 -8.06
C LEU A 28 4.61 1.07 -9.11
N GLY A 29 4.65 -0.26 -8.92
CA GLY A 29 5.30 -1.19 -9.82
C GLY A 29 6.47 -1.90 -9.16
N ALA A 30 7.33 -2.46 -10.00
CA ALA A 30 8.49 -3.22 -9.56
C ALA A 30 9.62 -2.27 -9.13
N GLY A 31 10.11 -2.44 -7.91
CA GLY A 31 11.21 -1.68 -7.33
C GLY A 31 12.58 -2.31 -7.61
N CYS A 32 13.57 -1.94 -6.79
CA CYS A 32 14.93 -2.45 -6.94
C CYS A 32 15.04 -3.93 -6.58
N VAL A 33 16.00 -4.61 -7.20
CA VAL A 33 16.43 -5.95 -6.79
C VAL A 33 17.39 -5.79 -5.62
N ARG A 34 17.01 -6.28 -4.44
CA ARG A 34 17.85 -6.22 -3.23
C ARG A 34 17.76 -7.52 -2.44
N THR A 35 18.83 -7.84 -1.71
CA THR A 35 18.84 -8.98 -0.80
C THR A 35 17.95 -8.70 0.42
N CYS A 36 16.98 -9.57 0.68
CA CYS A 36 16.08 -9.39 1.81
C CYS A 36 16.80 -9.67 3.14
N PRO A 37 16.73 -8.77 4.15
CA PRO A 37 17.34 -9.03 5.46
C PRO A 37 16.65 -10.15 6.23
N ARG A 38 15.46 -10.60 5.80
CA ARG A 38 14.68 -11.64 6.47
C ARG A 38 14.85 -13.02 5.86
N CYS A 39 14.80 -13.13 4.53
CA CYS A 39 14.92 -14.41 3.83
C CYS A 39 16.27 -14.59 3.11
N HIS A 40 17.17 -13.59 3.19
CA HIS A 40 18.50 -13.58 2.56
C HIS A 40 18.53 -13.90 1.06
N ASN A 41 17.38 -13.79 0.39
CA ASN A 41 17.26 -14.04 -1.03
C ASN A 41 17.28 -12.72 -1.81
N THR A 42 17.91 -12.74 -2.99
CA THR A 42 17.96 -11.62 -3.91
C THR A 42 16.72 -11.62 -4.77
N THR A 43 15.83 -10.67 -4.52
CA THR A 43 14.52 -10.63 -5.17
C THR A 43 14.17 -9.20 -5.55
N GLN A 44 13.29 -9.07 -6.54
CA GLN A 44 12.74 -7.78 -6.92
C GLN A 44 11.72 -7.35 -5.86
N TRP A 45 11.98 -6.20 -5.24
CA TRP A 45 11.08 -5.62 -4.25
C TRP A 45 9.93 -4.93 -4.95
N ILE A 46 8.75 -4.92 -4.33
CA ILE A 46 7.53 -4.33 -4.90
C ILE A 46 7.32 -2.97 -4.25
N ARG A 47 7.31 -1.89 -5.04
CA ARG A 47 7.09 -0.56 -4.48
C ARG A 47 5.59 -0.29 -4.35
N MET A 48 5.15 0.03 -3.14
CA MET A 48 3.78 0.36 -2.80
C MET A 48 3.69 1.77 -2.23
N ARG A 49 2.63 2.48 -2.61
CA ARG A 49 2.25 3.78 -2.08
C ARG A 49 1.05 3.61 -1.20
N GLN A 50 1.06 4.15 0.01
CA GLN A 50 -0.14 4.35 0.80
C GLN A 50 -0.45 5.84 0.89
N PHE A 51 -1.73 6.18 0.79
CA PHE A 51 -2.24 7.52 1.05
C PHE A 51 -3.46 7.44 1.96
N ARG A 52 -3.57 8.38 2.90
CA ARG A 52 -4.76 8.56 3.71
C ARG A 52 -5.72 9.49 2.98
N GLN A 53 -6.97 9.08 2.90
CA GLN A 53 -8.07 9.82 2.30
C GLN A 53 -9.13 10.04 3.38
N PHE A 54 -9.46 11.28 3.64
CA PHE A 54 -10.57 11.68 4.48
C PHE A 54 -11.76 12.04 3.60
N SER A 55 -12.90 11.44 3.90
CA SER A 55 -14.17 11.67 3.23
C SER A 55 -15.20 12.15 4.23
N VAL A 56 -15.97 13.17 3.86
CA VAL A 56 -17.06 13.76 4.65
C VAL A 56 -18.28 13.77 3.74
N PHE A 57 -19.42 13.25 4.18
CA PHE A 57 -20.62 13.08 3.33
C PHE A 57 -20.30 12.46 1.95
N PHE A 58 -19.47 11.40 1.91
CA PHE A 58 -19.00 10.75 0.67
C PHE A 58 -18.12 11.62 -0.25
N ILE A 59 -17.91 12.89 0.08
CA ILE A 59 -17.02 13.81 -0.65
C ILE A 59 -15.62 13.69 -0.07
N PRO A 60 -14.60 13.31 -0.86
CA PRO A 60 -13.23 13.23 -0.39
C PRO A 60 -12.62 14.63 -0.25
N VAL A 61 -12.67 15.20 0.95
CA VAL A 61 -12.21 16.56 1.27
C VAL A 61 -10.70 16.69 1.41
N ALA A 62 -10.01 15.65 1.86
CA ALA A 62 -8.58 15.75 2.10
C ALA A 62 -7.83 14.44 1.82
N ARG A 63 -6.65 14.55 1.22
CA ARG A 63 -5.73 13.42 0.99
C ARG A 63 -4.35 13.80 1.54
N TRP A 64 -3.82 13.01 2.45
CA TRP A 64 -2.53 13.29 3.11
C TRP A 64 -1.73 12.02 3.38
N ARG A 65 -0.49 12.16 3.87
CA ARG A 65 0.44 11.06 4.20
C ARG A 65 0.66 10.09 3.03
N ARG A 66 1.37 10.55 1.98
CA ARG A 66 1.95 9.65 0.98
C ARG A 66 3.12 8.92 1.62
N GLN A 67 2.97 7.64 1.87
CA GLN A 67 4.03 6.77 2.40
C GLN A 67 4.40 5.75 1.33
N GLU A 68 5.68 5.69 1.01
CA GLU A 68 6.22 4.73 0.06
C GLU A 68 6.95 3.64 0.84
N PHE A 69 6.65 2.39 0.51
CA PHE A 69 7.25 1.22 1.15
C PHE A 69 7.49 0.15 0.10
N GLU A 70 8.55 -0.61 0.30
CA GLU A 70 8.95 -1.70 -0.58
C GLU A 70 8.67 -3.02 0.12
N VAL A 71 8.02 -3.95 -0.60
CA VAL A 71 7.62 -5.25 -0.07
C VAL A 71 8.38 -6.35 -0.80
N CYS A 72 9.05 -7.23 -0.05
CA CYS A 72 9.71 -8.41 -0.57
C CYS A 72 8.67 -9.34 -1.24
N GLY A 73 8.86 -9.65 -2.52
CA GLY A 73 7.96 -10.51 -3.28
C GLY A 73 7.96 -11.99 -2.88
N ILE A 74 8.88 -12.41 -2.00
CA ILE A 74 9.01 -13.80 -1.54
C ILE A 74 8.37 -13.99 -0.17
N CYS A 75 8.80 -13.23 0.84
CA CYS A 75 8.38 -13.41 2.23
C CYS A 75 7.38 -12.34 2.71
N GLY A 76 7.06 -11.34 1.88
CA GLY A 76 6.14 -10.27 2.25
C GLY A 76 6.68 -9.25 3.26
N THR A 77 7.99 -9.27 3.57
CA THR A 77 8.59 -8.25 4.43
C THR A 77 8.44 -6.87 3.79
N ALA A 78 7.84 -5.93 4.52
CA ALA A 78 7.71 -4.54 4.10
C ALA A 78 8.78 -3.69 4.81
N VAL A 79 9.47 -2.85 4.05
CA VAL A 79 10.46 -1.91 4.55
C VAL A 79 10.11 -0.52 4.02
N ALA A 80 10.29 0.52 4.84
CA ALA A 80 10.13 1.88 4.36
C ALA A 80 11.16 2.15 3.25
N ALA A 81 10.71 2.75 2.14
CA ALA A 81 11.58 3.13 1.03
C ALA A 81 12.51 4.28 1.41
#